data_AF-A0A2A5HE76-F1
#
_entry.id   AF-A0A2A5HE76-F1
#
_cell.length_a   1.000
_cell.length_b   1.000
_cell.length_c   1.000
_cell.angle_alpha   90.00
_cell.angle_beta   90.00
_cell.angle_gamma   90.00
#
_symmetry.space_group_name_H-M   'P 1'
#
loop_
_entity.id
_entity.type
_entity.pdbx_description
1 polymer ?
#
loop_
_entity_poly.entity_id
_entity_poly.type
_entity_poly.pdbx_seq_one_letter_code
_entity_poly.pdbx_strand_id
1 'polypeptide(L)'
;MKKLLISTVLTAIVGCSTAENQPAQEKEKQKEETTQNPTHKYGGWYCPDNLNGFPAVNLKEWKNVPVINGRLPTEEEAKSEKSLIFVDRNLYPTAKAMDIELPKLAKFYNDYSKKTEVVIIIQAIEIEGDSIIGFRYLNGGNGSAHYKEVTFISENEVATISNAQFVSFNININASDNKVWEVMTQSKFTSKLQPLFDIKDYLNKDWKTKSNINYNYTSLKNMTSEYANKLYGCWYIQNDYLIDNIGYVEKFLLLRDEETNQTELKIVCGPFKDDFETQQFVLHQWAEKVKELSEE
;
A
#
# COMPACT_ATOMS: atom_id res chain seq x y z
N MET A 1 8.84 -4.88 81.43
CA MET A 1 9.46 -3.67 82.02
C MET A 1 9.19 -2.49 81.07
N LYS A 2 8.80 -1.31 81.56
CA LYS A 2 9.63 -0.07 81.59
C LYS A 2 10.52 0.10 80.33
N LYS A 3 10.39 1.16 79.51
CA LYS A 3 9.67 2.44 79.68
C LYS A 3 8.92 2.90 78.41
N LEU A 4 7.84 3.63 78.64
CA LEU A 4 7.27 4.62 77.73
C LEU A 4 8.17 5.87 77.67
N LEU A 5 8.24 6.56 76.53
CA LEU A 5 8.54 7.99 76.52
C LEU A 5 7.83 8.69 75.35
N ILE A 6 6.93 9.61 75.70
CA ILE A 6 6.12 10.41 74.79
C ILE A 6 6.64 11.85 74.84
N SER A 7 6.65 12.53 73.69
CA SER A 7 6.36 13.96 73.56
C SER A 7 5.74 14.16 72.16
N THR A 8 4.56 14.74 71.91
CA THR A 8 3.92 16.02 72.34
C THR A 8 4.79 17.25 72.02
N VAL A 9 4.28 18.40 71.56
CA VAL A 9 2.90 18.95 71.47
C VAL A 9 2.84 20.02 70.32
N LEU A 10 1.78 20.69 69.81
CA LEU A 10 0.37 20.97 70.18
C LEU A 10 -0.44 21.54 68.97
N THR A 11 -1.67 21.04 68.68
CA THR A 11 -2.86 21.77 68.10
C THR A 11 -2.84 22.43 66.70
N ALA A 12 -3.98 22.74 66.04
CA ALA A 12 -5.42 22.36 66.14
C ALA A 12 -6.06 22.60 64.74
N ILE A 13 -7.11 21.94 64.24
CA ILE A 13 -8.42 21.48 64.80
C ILE A 13 -9.43 22.61 65.09
N VAL A 14 -10.05 23.13 64.01
CA VAL A 14 -11.47 23.56 63.90
C VAL A 14 -11.85 23.30 62.42
N GLY A 15 -13.03 22.82 62.03
CA GLY A 15 -14.21 22.40 62.78
C GLY A 15 -15.19 21.57 61.91
N CYS A 16 -16.41 21.37 62.40
CA CYS A 16 -17.39 20.39 61.89
C CYS A 16 -18.01 20.66 60.50
N SER A 17 -18.64 19.59 59.99
CA SER A 17 -19.95 19.51 59.30
C SER A 17 -19.98 19.11 57.82
N THR A 18 -21.08 18.45 57.46
CA THR A 18 -21.37 17.77 56.17
C THR A 18 -22.42 18.53 55.36
N ALA A 19 -22.59 18.13 54.09
CA ALA A 19 -23.55 18.63 53.09
C ALA A 19 -23.07 19.89 52.34
N GLU A 20 -22.24 19.66 51.32
CA GLU A 20 -21.99 20.63 50.25
C GLU A 20 -23.28 20.87 49.45
N ASN A 21 -23.56 22.13 49.10
CA ASN A 21 -24.76 22.47 48.34
C ASN A 21 -24.60 23.75 47.52
N GLN A 22 -25.09 23.70 46.27
CA GLN A 22 -25.39 24.83 45.38
C GLN A 22 -24.21 25.61 44.74
N PRO A 23 -24.40 26.18 43.53
CA PRO A 23 -23.61 25.69 42.40
C PRO A 23 -22.84 26.76 41.60
N ALA A 24 -21.85 26.31 40.84
CA ALA A 24 -21.19 27.11 39.81
C ALA A 24 -22.10 27.32 38.58
N GLN A 25 -22.13 28.53 38.02
CA GLN A 25 -22.93 28.86 36.85
C GLN A 25 -22.37 28.22 35.57
N GLU A 26 -23.28 27.78 34.70
CA GLU A 26 -22.92 27.35 33.35
C GLU A 26 -22.34 28.51 32.53
N LYS A 27 -21.29 28.20 31.77
CA LYS A 27 -21.00 28.87 30.51
C LYS A 27 -21.08 27.84 29.42
N GLU A 28 -22.18 27.88 28.66
CA GLU A 28 -22.30 27.10 27.44
C GLU A 28 -21.12 27.45 26.51
N LYS A 29 -20.20 26.51 26.33
CA LYS A 29 -19.43 26.48 25.09
C LYS A 29 -20.40 26.00 24.02
N GLN A 30 -20.80 26.90 23.12
CA GLN A 30 -21.39 26.48 21.85
C GLN A 30 -20.44 25.48 21.22
N LYS A 31 -20.91 24.23 21.14
CA LYS A 31 -20.24 23.19 20.39
C LYS A 31 -20.55 23.49 18.94
N GLU A 32 -19.60 24.05 18.19
CA GLU A 32 -19.72 24.11 16.75
C GLU A 32 -19.86 22.67 16.25
N GLU A 33 -21.07 22.30 15.86
CA GLU A 33 -21.29 21.11 15.07
C GLU A 33 -20.70 21.38 13.69
N THR A 34 -19.41 21.07 13.54
CA THR A 34 -18.81 20.87 12.23
C THR A 34 -19.56 19.72 11.56
N THR A 35 -20.60 20.06 10.82
CA THR A 35 -21.33 19.15 9.94
C THR A 35 -20.40 18.73 8.81
N GLN A 36 -19.46 17.85 9.13
CA GLN A 36 -18.82 17.00 8.14
C GLN A 36 -19.93 16.17 7.51
N ASN A 37 -20.33 16.55 6.29
CA ASN A 37 -21.24 15.74 5.48
C ASN A 37 -20.69 14.30 5.44
N PRO A 38 -21.54 13.27 5.58
CA PRO A 38 -21.08 11.89 5.61
C PRO A 38 -20.36 11.57 4.29
N THR A 39 -19.06 11.32 4.39
CA THR A 39 -18.17 11.06 3.25
C THR A 39 -18.66 9.86 2.45
N HIS A 40 -18.82 10.01 1.14
CA HIS A 40 -19.38 8.97 0.31
C HIS A 40 -18.46 7.74 0.27
N LYS A 41 -19.06 6.55 0.46
CA LYS A 41 -18.44 5.20 0.54
C LYS A 41 -17.52 4.76 -0.63
N TYR A 42 -17.29 5.63 -1.61
CA TYR A 42 -16.36 5.40 -2.72
C TYR A 42 -14.98 6.03 -2.49
N GLY A 43 -14.80 6.90 -1.50
CA GLY A 43 -13.48 7.32 -1.03
C GLY A 43 -12.88 6.32 -0.03
N GLY A 44 -11.56 6.15 -0.04
CA GLY A 44 -10.83 5.42 1.00
C GLY A 44 -10.72 3.90 0.81
N TRP A 45 -10.88 3.37 -0.40
CA TRP A 45 -10.70 1.93 -0.69
C TRP A 45 -9.41 1.66 -1.46
N TYR A 46 -8.72 0.55 -1.16
CA TYR A 46 -7.42 0.21 -1.74
C TYR A 46 -7.30 -1.31 -1.96
N CYS A 47 -6.68 -1.70 -3.06
CA CYS A 47 -6.44 -3.09 -3.47
C CYS A 47 -5.07 -3.17 -4.18
N PRO A 48 -3.94 -3.14 -3.43
CA PRO A 48 -2.58 -3.06 -3.99
C PRO A 48 -2.11 -4.36 -4.66
N ASP A 49 -2.84 -5.45 -4.44
CA ASP A 49 -2.63 -6.83 -4.87
C ASP A 49 -3.41 -7.21 -6.15
N ASN A 50 -4.27 -6.32 -6.66
CA ASN A 50 -5.03 -6.53 -7.91
C ASN A 50 -4.17 -6.41 -9.18
N LEU A 51 -3.12 -7.23 -9.29
CA LEU A 51 -2.15 -7.23 -10.39
C LEU A 51 -2.72 -7.79 -11.71
N ASN A 52 -3.84 -8.53 -11.65
CA ASN A 52 -4.56 -9.01 -12.84
C ASN A 52 -5.43 -7.93 -13.48
N GLY A 53 -6.18 -7.16 -12.68
CA GLY A 53 -6.99 -6.05 -13.19
C GLY A 53 -6.17 -4.79 -13.46
N PHE A 54 -5.11 -4.56 -12.67
CA PHE A 54 -4.26 -3.38 -12.75
C PHE A 54 -2.78 -3.81 -12.66
N PRO A 55 -2.18 -4.30 -13.77
CA PRO A 55 -0.75 -4.58 -13.80
C PRO A 55 0.09 -3.31 -13.58
N ALA A 56 1.37 -3.50 -13.27
CA ALA A 56 2.33 -2.41 -13.16
C ALA A 56 2.48 -1.65 -14.48
N VAL A 57 2.82 -0.37 -14.40
CA VAL A 57 2.94 0.55 -15.54
C VAL A 57 4.27 1.29 -15.41
N ASN A 58 5.18 1.12 -16.37
CA ASN A 58 6.39 1.94 -16.45
C ASN A 58 5.99 3.40 -16.64
N LEU A 59 6.68 4.33 -15.99
CA LEU A 59 6.19 5.71 -15.98
C LEU A 59 6.13 6.32 -17.39
N LYS A 60 7.00 5.92 -18.32
CA LYS A 60 6.98 6.38 -19.73
C LYS A 60 5.67 6.06 -20.47
N GLU A 61 4.93 5.06 -20.00
CA GLU A 61 3.69 4.57 -20.61
C GLU A 61 2.43 5.15 -19.95
N TRP A 62 2.55 6.03 -18.95
CA TRP A 62 1.42 6.49 -18.12
C TRP A 62 0.26 7.11 -18.91
N LYS A 63 0.56 7.81 -20.01
CA LYS A 63 -0.44 8.45 -20.89
C LYS A 63 -1.22 7.44 -21.77
N ASN A 64 -0.75 6.19 -21.84
CA ASN A 64 -1.40 5.11 -22.58
C ASN A 64 -2.40 4.31 -21.73
N VAL A 65 -2.45 4.54 -20.41
CA VAL A 65 -3.43 3.89 -19.52
C VAL A 65 -4.84 4.24 -19.98
N PRO A 66 -5.70 3.25 -20.27
CA PRO A 66 -7.03 3.51 -20.81
C PRO A 66 -7.96 4.04 -19.70
N VAL A 67 -8.85 4.97 -20.06
CA VAL A 67 -9.74 5.69 -19.14
C VAL A 67 -11.08 5.98 -19.80
N ILE A 68 -12.06 6.45 -19.01
CA ILE A 68 -13.31 7.02 -19.51
C ILE A 68 -13.34 8.53 -19.23
N ASN A 69 -13.22 9.34 -20.29
CA ASN A 69 -13.30 10.81 -20.21
C ASN A 69 -14.74 11.33 -20.41
N GLY A 70 -15.08 12.44 -19.75
CA GLY A 70 -16.31 13.22 -20.00
C GLY A 70 -17.65 12.58 -19.60
N ARG A 71 -17.66 11.36 -19.06
CA ARG A 71 -18.88 10.66 -18.59
C ARG A 71 -18.59 9.64 -17.50
N LEU A 72 -19.63 9.22 -16.78
CA LEU A 72 -19.58 8.03 -15.94
C LEU A 72 -19.38 6.76 -16.80
N PRO A 73 -18.67 5.73 -16.30
CA PRO A 73 -18.51 4.45 -16.97
C PRO A 73 -19.80 3.63 -17.02
N THR A 74 -19.85 2.62 -17.90
CA THR A 74 -20.82 1.52 -17.82
C THR A 74 -20.40 0.50 -16.75
N GLU A 75 -21.29 -0.45 -16.42
CA GLU A 75 -20.95 -1.54 -15.49
C GLU A 75 -19.84 -2.45 -16.03
N GLU A 76 -19.78 -2.65 -17.36
CA GLU A 76 -18.72 -3.39 -18.04
C GLU A 76 -17.37 -2.65 -17.99
N GLU A 77 -17.38 -1.33 -18.17
CA GLU A 77 -16.18 -0.49 -18.09
C GLU A 77 -15.62 -0.41 -16.66
N ALA A 78 -16.50 -0.46 -15.64
CA ALA A 78 -16.12 -0.54 -14.22
C ALA A 78 -15.65 -1.95 -13.79
N LYS A 79 -15.81 -2.97 -14.65
CA LYS A 79 -15.22 -4.31 -14.51
C LYS A 79 -13.96 -4.49 -15.36
N SER A 80 -13.40 -3.39 -15.88
CA SER A 80 -12.19 -3.35 -16.71
C SER A 80 -11.17 -2.38 -16.10
N GLU A 81 -9.93 -2.39 -16.60
CA GLU A 81 -8.88 -1.48 -16.12
C GLU A 81 -9.13 0.02 -16.38
N LYS A 82 -10.25 0.39 -17.01
CA LYS A 82 -10.60 1.76 -17.41
C LYS A 82 -11.21 2.61 -16.30
N SER A 83 -11.79 1.98 -15.27
CA SER A 83 -12.48 2.64 -14.17
C SER A 83 -12.73 1.68 -13.01
N LEU A 84 -13.02 2.20 -11.81
CA LEU A 84 -13.21 1.40 -10.59
C LEU A 84 -14.64 1.42 -10.05
N ILE A 85 -15.34 2.54 -10.27
CA ILE A 85 -16.60 2.86 -9.60
C ILE A 85 -17.71 2.89 -10.64
N PHE A 86 -18.57 1.87 -10.63
CA PHE A 86 -19.89 1.96 -11.25
C PHE A 86 -20.83 2.77 -10.35
N VAL A 87 -21.63 3.66 -10.95
CA VAL A 87 -22.61 4.49 -10.25
C VAL A 87 -24.00 4.22 -10.83
N ASP A 88 -24.88 3.64 -10.02
CA ASP A 88 -26.29 3.47 -10.38
C ASP A 88 -26.99 4.84 -10.38
N ARG A 89 -27.37 5.30 -11.57
CA ARG A 89 -28.03 6.60 -11.77
C ARG A 89 -29.49 6.64 -11.31
N ASN A 90 -30.10 5.49 -11.00
CA ASN A 90 -31.42 5.45 -10.38
C ASN A 90 -31.34 5.82 -8.89
N LEU A 91 -30.24 5.45 -8.23
CA LEU A 91 -29.94 5.82 -6.84
C LEU A 91 -29.30 7.21 -6.77
N TYR A 92 -28.39 7.52 -7.70
CA TYR A 92 -27.58 8.73 -7.71
C TYR A 92 -27.77 9.55 -9.01
N PRO A 93 -28.98 10.11 -9.27
CA PRO A 93 -29.32 10.74 -10.55
C PRO A 93 -28.56 12.05 -10.84
N THR A 94 -27.95 12.67 -9.82
CA THR A 94 -27.12 13.88 -9.94
C THR A 94 -25.64 13.59 -10.15
N ALA A 95 -25.22 12.32 -10.10
CA ALA A 95 -23.81 11.95 -10.24
C ALA A 95 -23.31 12.13 -11.68
N LYS A 96 -22.06 12.60 -11.80
CA LYS A 96 -21.41 12.93 -13.08
C LYS A 96 -19.90 12.70 -13.01
N ALA A 97 -19.25 12.65 -14.17
CA ALA A 97 -17.80 12.82 -14.22
C ALA A 97 -17.42 14.27 -13.89
N MET A 98 -16.24 14.47 -13.31
CA MET A 98 -15.62 15.79 -13.15
C MET A 98 -15.07 16.27 -14.51
N ASP A 99 -14.99 17.60 -14.69
CA ASP A 99 -14.38 18.21 -15.87
C ASP A 99 -12.84 18.17 -15.78
N ILE A 100 -12.29 16.97 -15.96
CA ILE A 100 -10.86 16.67 -15.85
C ILE A 100 -10.50 15.72 -16.99
N GLU A 101 -9.57 16.15 -17.85
CA GLU A 101 -8.90 15.25 -18.80
C GLU A 101 -8.05 14.22 -18.05
N LEU A 102 -8.26 12.94 -18.37
CA LEU A 102 -7.61 11.76 -17.82
C LEU A 102 -6.92 10.94 -18.93
N PRO A 103 -5.95 10.05 -18.62
CA PRO A 103 -5.35 9.84 -17.30
C PRO A 103 -4.60 11.07 -16.79
N LYS A 104 -4.33 11.16 -15.48
CA LYS A 104 -3.43 12.17 -14.89
C LYS A 104 -2.57 11.59 -13.78
N LEU A 105 -1.32 12.04 -13.67
CA LEU A 105 -0.45 11.71 -12.55
C LEU A 105 -0.76 12.56 -11.32
N ALA A 106 -0.80 11.93 -10.16
CA ALA A 106 -0.93 12.59 -8.87
C ALA A 106 -0.05 11.93 -7.80
N LYS A 107 0.23 12.67 -6.73
CA LYS A 107 0.78 12.16 -5.47
C LYS A 107 -0.36 11.79 -4.55
N PHE A 108 -0.27 10.62 -3.93
CA PHE A 108 -1.19 10.12 -2.91
C PHE A 108 -0.39 9.62 -1.70
N TYR A 109 -0.75 10.00 -0.47
CA TYR A 109 -0.11 9.43 0.72
C TYR A 109 -0.85 8.16 1.15
N ASN A 110 -0.16 7.01 1.09
CA ASN A 110 -0.75 5.72 1.38
C ASN A 110 -0.43 5.30 2.83
N ASP A 111 -1.47 5.17 3.64
CA ASP A 111 -1.36 4.81 5.06
C ASP A 111 -0.96 3.34 5.33
N TYR A 112 -0.92 2.48 4.31
CA TYR A 112 -0.42 1.11 4.44
C TYR A 112 1.07 1.02 4.12
N SER A 113 1.55 1.68 3.06
CA SER A 113 2.98 1.71 2.69
C SER A 113 3.78 2.81 3.40
N LYS A 114 3.11 3.71 4.12
CA LYS A 114 3.65 4.85 4.89
C LYS A 114 4.56 5.79 4.07
N LYS A 115 4.23 5.95 2.78
CA LYS A 115 4.96 6.81 1.84
C LYS A 115 4.01 7.52 0.87
N THR A 116 4.52 8.56 0.22
CA THR A 116 3.82 9.23 -0.88
C THR A 116 4.06 8.45 -2.16
N GLU A 117 3.01 7.81 -2.67
CA GLU A 117 2.99 7.10 -3.94
C GLU A 117 2.77 8.07 -5.10
N VAL A 118 3.30 7.75 -6.27
CA VAL A 118 2.85 8.32 -7.54
C VAL A 118 1.79 7.40 -8.14
N VAL A 119 0.60 7.94 -8.37
CA VAL A 119 -0.57 7.21 -8.87
C VAL A 119 -1.07 7.81 -10.18
N ILE A 120 -1.69 6.97 -11.02
CA ILE A 120 -2.38 7.38 -12.23
C ILE A 120 -3.87 7.46 -11.91
N ILE A 121 -4.43 8.67 -11.88
CA ILE A 121 -5.87 8.91 -11.79
C ILE A 121 -6.50 8.47 -13.11
N ILE A 122 -7.46 7.54 -13.03
CA ILE A 122 -8.18 6.94 -14.17
C ILE A 122 -9.68 7.26 -14.17
N GLN A 123 -10.20 7.76 -13.04
CA GLN A 123 -11.60 8.15 -12.88
C GLN A 123 -11.71 9.34 -11.92
N ALA A 124 -12.63 10.27 -12.21
CA ALA A 124 -12.96 11.40 -11.34
C ALA A 124 -14.47 11.69 -11.43
N ILE A 125 -15.18 11.68 -10.30
CA ILE A 125 -16.65 11.80 -10.23
C ILE A 125 -17.09 12.76 -9.14
N GLU A 126 -18.20 13.47 -9.39
CA GLU A 126 -19.00 14.13 -8.36
C GLU A 126 -20.23 13.27 -8.06
N ILE A 127 -20.49 13.02 -6.77
CA ILE A 127 -21.62 12.22 -6.28
C ILE A 127 -22.08 12.75 -4.92
N GLU A 128 -23.37 13.08 -4.79
CA GLU A 128 -23.99 13.63 -3.56
C GLU A 128 -23.30 14.87 -2.96
N GLY A 129 -22.51 15.60 -3.76
CA GLY A 129 -21.72 16.77 -3.35
C GLY A 129 -20.26 16.45 -2.99
N ASP A 130 -19.90 15.17 -2.91
CA ASP A 130 -18.52 14.70 -2.72
C ASP A 130 -17.79 14.56 -4.06
N SER A 131 -16.48 14.85 -4.07
CA SER A 131 -15.61 14.65 -5.24
C SER A 131 -14.68 13.47 -4.98
N ILE A 132 -14.85 12.39 -5.74
CA ILE A 132 -14.13 11.11 -5.57
C ILE A 132 -13.28 10.83 -6.81
N ILE A 133 -12.08 10.31 -6.60
CA ILE A 133 -11.19 9.82 -7.65
C ILE A 133 -10.97 8.30 -7.54
N GLY A 134 -10.83 7.64 -8.69
CA GLY A 134 -10.32 6.29 -8.82
C GLY A 134 -8.95 6.30 -9.51
N PHE A 135 -8.01 5.51 -9.01
CA PHE A 135 -6.62 5.52 -9.46
C PHE A 135 -6.00 4.11 -9.48
N ARG A 136 -4.93 3.93 -10.27
CA ARG A 136 -4.04 2.77 -10.21
C ARG A 136 -2.65 3.19 -9.74
N TYR A 137 -1.96 2.32 -9.02
CA TYR A 137 -0.55 2.54 -8.66
C TYR A 137 0.34 2.20 -9.86
N LEU A 138 1.49 2.85 -9.99
CA LEU A 138 2.51 2.45 -10.97
C LEU A 138 3.05 1.03 -10.71
N ASN A 139 3.09 0.62 -9.44
CA ASN A 139 3.49 -0.72 -9.01
C ASN A 139 2.34 -1.76 -9.04
N GLY A 140 1.27 -1.49 -9.80
CA GLY A 140 0.11 -2.36 -9.94
C GLY A 140 -0.85 -2.32 -8.73
N GLY A 141 -2.06 -2.85 -8.93
CA GLY A 141 -3.18 -2.64 -8.02
C GLY A 141 -3.78 -1.23 -8.12
N ASN A 142 -4.84 -0.99 -7.35
CA ASN A 142 -5.70 0.18 -7.51
C ASN A 142 -6.23 0.74 -6.17
N GLY A 143 -6.91 1.88 -6.22
CA GLY A 143 -7.60 2.46 -5.08
C GLY A 143 -8.44 3.69 -5.43
N SER A 144 -9.09 4.25 -4.43
CA SER A 144 -9.92 5.45 -4.54
C SER A 144 -9.82 6.33 -3.30
N ALA A 145 -9.94 7.64 -3.51
CA ALA A 145 -9.80 8.66 -2.48
C ALA A 145 -10.74 9.85 -2.75
N HIS A 146 -10.92 10.74 -1.78
CA HIS A 146 -11.49 12.04 -2.06
C HIS A 146 -10.49 12.87 -2.87
N TYR A 147 -11.00 13.71 -3.77
CA TYR A 147 -10.19 14.58 -4.64
C TYR A 147 -9.18 15.45 -3.88
N LYS A 148 -9.52 15.85 -2.64
CA LYS A 148 -8.68 16.65 -1.73
C LYS A 148 -7.45 15.92 -1.16
N GLU A 149 -7.38 14.59 -1.28
CA GLU A 149 -6.34 13.74 -0.68
C GLU A 149 -5.16 13.48 -1.64
N VAL A 150 -5.22 14.04 -2.85
CA VAL A 150 -4.16 13.96 -3.85
C VAL A 150 -3.67 15.33 -4.31
N THR A 151 -2.42 15.37 -4.76
CA THR A 151 -1.81 16.55 -5.40
C THR A 151 -1.39 16.18 -6.81
N PHE A 152 -2.02 16.79 -7.82
CA PHE A 152 -1.67 16.55 -9.23
C PHE A 152 -0.22 16.96 -9.53
N ILE A 153 0.47 16.14 -10.31
CA ILE A 153 1.86 16.34 -10.70
C ILE A 153 1.91 17.19 -11.97
N SER A 154 2.77 18.22 -12.00
CA SER A 154 2.97 19.06 -13.18
C SER A 154 3.85 18.36 -14.24
N GLU A 155 3.66 18.62 -15.53
CA GLU A 155 4.47 18.01 -16.61
C GLU A 155 5.99 18.23 -16.42
N ASN A 156 6.39 19.39 -15.87
CA ASN A 156 7.78 19.67 -15.47
C ASN A 156 8.30 18.70 -14.40
N GLU A 157 7.45 18.30 -13.46
CA GLU A 157 7.80 17.33 -12.43
C GLU A 157 7.77 15.89 -12.98
N VAL A 158 6.81 15.55 -13.87
CA VAL A 158 6.78 14.26 -14.58
C VAL A 158 8.12 13.97 -15.28
N ALA A 159 8.73 15.00 -15.89
CA ALA A 159 10.03 14.86 -16.53
C ALA A 159 11.14 14.38 -15.57
N THR A 160 11.14 14.80 -14.29
CA THR A 160 12.20 14.46 -13.32
C THR A 160 12.12 13.01 -12.82
N ILE A 161 10.93 12.41 -12.83
CA ILE A 161 10.69 11.01 -12.44
C ILE A 161 10.62 10.04 -13.62
N SER A 162 10.61 10.55 -14.86
CA SER A 162 10.30 9.83 -16.12
C SER A 162 11.08 8.53 -16.42
N ASN A 163 12.23 8.28 -15.78
CA ASN A 163 13.02 7.06 -15.96
C ASN A 163 12.71 5.93 -14.95
N ALA A 164 11.70 6.09 -14.10
CA ALA A 164 11.22 5.04 -13.20
C ALA A 164 10.59 3.85 -13.97
N GLN A 165 11.17 2.65 -13.82
CA GLN A 165 10.72 1.41 -14.48
C GLN A 165 10.56 0.27 -13.49
N PHE A 166 9.56 -0.59 -13.69
CA PHE A 166 9.24 -1.72 -12.79
C PHE A 166 9.58 -3.04 -13.47
N VAL A 167 10.29 -3.93 -12.76
CA VAL A 167 10.41 -5.32 -13.18
C VAL A 167 9.11 -6.01 -12.81
N SER A 168 8.31 -6.35 -13.82
CA SER A 168 6.98 -6.93 -13.68
C SER A 168 6.84 -8.14 -14.60
N PHE A 169 6.75 -9.34 -14.03
CA PHE A 169 6.54 -10.59 -14.79
C PHE A 169 5.91 -11.69 -13.92
N ASN A 170 5.45 -12.75 -14.58
CA ASN A 170 4.84 -13.92 -13.95
C ASN A 170 5.62 -15.18 -14.34
N ILE A 171 5.66 -16.19 -13.47
CA ILE A 171 6.25 -17.50 -13.75
C ILE A 171 5.35 -18.63 -13.24
N ASN A 172 5.14 -19.66 -14.06
CA ASN A 172 4.33 -20.82 -13.69
C ASN A 172 5.22 -21.91 -13.08
N ILE A 173 4.84 -22.36 -11.88
CA ILE A 173 5.57 -23.32 -11.07
C ILE A 173 4.68 -24.54 -10.83
N ASN A 174 5.18 -25.73 -11.16
CA ASN A 174 4.51 -27.02 -11.01
C ASN A 174 4.56 -27.52 -9.56
N ALA A 175 4.14 -26.67 -8.63
CA ALA A 175 4.17 -26.89 -7.19
C ALA A 175 3.02 -26.15 -6.51
N SER A 176 2.63 -26.62 -5.31
CA SER A 176 1.62 -25.94 -4.51
C SER A 176 2.14 -24.63 -3.91
N ASP A 177 1.20 -23.69 -3.74
CA ASP A 177 1.38 -22.37 -3.16
C ASP A 177 2.20 -22.38 -1.86
N ASN A 178 1.93 -23.34 -0.97
CA ASN A 178 2.63 -23.49 0.30
C ASN A 178 4.11 -23.90 0.14
N LYS A 179 4.47 -24.67 -0.91
CA LYS A 179 5.85 -25.08 -1.18
C LYS A 179 6.65 -23.92 -1.80
N VAL A 180 6.05 -23.20 -2.74
CA VAL A 180 6.63 -21.97 -3.31
C VAL A 180 6.86 -20.92 -2.22
N TRP A 181 5.87 -20.73 -1.33
CA TRP A 181 6.00 -19.88 -0.15
C TRP A 181 7.14 -20.32 0.78
N GLU A 182 7.30 -21.64 1.01
CA GLU A 182 8.40 -22.17 1.84
C GLU A 182 9.77 -21.81 1.23
N VAL A 183 9.94 -22.01 -0.08
CA VAL A 183 11.16 -21.64 -0.82
C VAL A 183 11.43 -20.14 -0.76
N MET A 184 10.40 -19.32 -0.97
CA MET A 184 10.51 -17.86 -0.92
C MET A 184 10.82 -17.32 0.47
N THR A 185 10.36 -17.93 1.57
CA THR A 185 10.45 -17.32 2.91
C THR A 185 11.48 -17.95 3.85
N GLN A 186 11.68 -19.28 3.80
CA GLN A 186 12.40 -20.00 4.86
C GLN A 186 13.92 -19.93 4.71
N SER A 187 14.61 -19.68 5.82
CA SER A 187 16.07 -19.46 5.84
C SER A 187 16.90 -20.67 5.40
N LYS A 188 16.32 -21.87 5.33
CA LYS A 188 16.98 -23.09 4.81
C LYS A 188 17.32 -23.00 3.31
N PHE A 189 16.66 -22.11 2.56
CA PHE A 189 16.91 -21.88 1.13
C PHE A 189 17.81 -20.67 0.85
N THR A 190 18.11 -19.83 1.85
CA THR A 190 18.86 -18.58 1.65
C THR A 190 20.22 -18.80 0.99
N SER A 191 20.95 -19.86 1.35
CA SER A 191 22.24 -20.21 0.74
C SER A 191 22.14 -20.71 -0.71
N LYS A 192 20.96 -21.18 -1.16
CA LYS A 192 20.69 -21.50 -2.59
C LYS A 192 20.27 -20.25 -3.39
N LEU A 193 19.74 -19.19 -2.74
CA LEU A 193 19.11 -18.03 -3.40
C LEU A 193 19.94 -16.74 -3.34
N GLN A 194 20.63 -16.43 -2.23
CA GLN A 194 21.44 -15.21 -2.07
C GLN A 194 22.46 -14.97 -3.19
N PRO A 195 23.21 -15.98 -3.69
CA PRO A 195 24.22 -15.77 -4.74
C PRO A 195 23.68 -15.22 -6.06
N LEU A 196 22.36 -15.16 -6.26
CA LEU A 196 21.73 -14.69 -7.50
C LEU A 196 21.48 -13.16 -7.50
N PHE A 197 21.27 -12.55 -6.32
CA PHE A 197 21.07 -11.11 -6.16
C PHE A 197 22.21 -10.41 -5.41
N ASP A 198 23.02 -11.15 -4.67
CA ASP A 198 24.18 -10.64 -3.92
C ASP A 198 25.48 -11.33 -4.36
N ILE A 199 25.74 -11.31 -5.68
CA ILE A 199 26.92 -11.89 -6.33
C ILE A 199 28.26 -11.39 -5.74
N LYS A 200 28.25 -10.25 -5.03
CA LYS A 200 29.43 -9.58 -4.49
C LYS A 200 29.58 -9.69 -2.96
N ASP A 201 28.72 -10.44 -2.28
CA ASP A 201 28.68 -10.59 -0.80
C ASP A 201 28.66 -9.22 -0.08
N TYR A 202 27.77 -8.33 -0.55
CA TYR A 202 27.56 -6.98 -0.01
C TYR A 202 26.54 -6.94 1.14
N LEU A 203 25.67 -7.94 1.25
CA LEU A 203 24.68 -7.98 2.33
C LEU A 203 25.33 -8.38 3.67
N ASN A 204 24.94 -7.68 4.74
CA ASN A 204 25.35 -8.07 6.09
C ASN A 204 24.89 -9.51 6.39
N LYS A 205 25.69 -10.29 7.13
CA LYS A 205 25.39 -11.70 7.45
C LYS A 205 24.09 -11.93 8.22
N ASP A 206 23.46 -10.87 8.73
CA ASP A 206 22.17 -10.87 9.40
C ASP A 206 21.01 -10.34 8.53
N TRP A 207 21.22 -10.05 7.23
CA TRP A 207 20.18 -9.46 6.36
C TRP A 207 18.88 -10.29 6.36
N LYS A 208 19.00 -11.61 6.39
CA LYS A 208 17.84 -12.52 6.35
C LYS A 208 17.02 -12.51 7.65
N THR A 209 17.56 -12.03 8.78
CA THR A 209 16.74 -11.81 10.00
C THR A 209 15.93 -10.50 9.93
N LYS A 210 16.15 -9.69 8.89
CA LYS A 210 15.49 -8.40 8.61
C LYS A 210 14.68 -8.43 7.30
N SER A 211 14.49 -9.60 6.70
CA SER A 211 13.70 -9.80 5.48
C SER A 211 12.79 -11.02 5.62
N ASN A 212 11.48 -10.81 5.42
CA ASN A 212 10.49 -11.89 5.38
C ASN A 212 10.67 -12.83 4.17
N ILE A 213 11.37 -12.39 3.12
CA ILE A 213 11.65 -13.15 1.89
C ILE A 213 13.14 -13.54 1.75
N ASN A 214 13.46 -14.49 0.88
CA ASN A 214 14.80 -14.88 0.45
C ASN A 214 15.28 -14.03 -0.74
N TYR A 215 14.97 -12.73 -0.72
CA TYR A 215 15.41 -11.70 -1.65
C TYR A 215 15.76 -10.43 -0.87
N ASN A 216 16.66 -9.61 -1.40
CA ASN A 216 16.91 -8.26 -0.93
C ASN A 216 17.62 -7.44 -2.02
N TYR A 217 17.08 -6.28 -2.38
CA TYR A 217 17.79 -5.34 -3.26
C TYR A 217 18.89 -4.59 -2.48
N THR A 218 20.16 -4.71 -2.90
CA THR A 218 21.32 -4.22 -2.14
C THR A 218 21.40 -2.69 -1.95
N SER A 219 20.61 -1.91 -2.70
CA SER A 219 20.51 -0.45 -2.54
C SER A 219 19.47 -0.01 -1.48
N LEU A 220 18.79 -0.94 -0.82
CA LEU A 220 17.73 -0.64 0.16
C LEU A 220 18.28 0.09 1.40
N LYS A 221 17.52 1.09 1.86
CA LYS A 221 17.91 1.97 2.98
C LYS A 221 16.89 1.92 4.11
N ASN A 222 15.71 2.50 3.89
CA ASN A 222 14.69 2.66 4.93
C ASN A 222 13.44 1.86 4.55
N MET A 223 13.13 0.79 5.27
CA MET A 223 11.83 0.11 5.17
C MET A 223 10.75 1.00 5.81
N THR A 224 9.60 1.17 5.15
CA THR A 224 8.46 1.96 5.63
C THR A 224 7.25 1.10 5.99
N SER A 225 7.13 -0.09 5.39
CA SER A 225 6.11 -1.09 5.74
C SER A 225 6.54 -2.49 5.30
N GLU A 226 6.02 -3.52 5.96
CA GLU A 226 6.14 -4.91 5.50
C GLU A 226 4.82 -5.66 5.66
N TYR A 227 4.59 -6.62 4.75
CA TYR A 227 3.51 -7.58 4.81
C TYR A 227 3.98 -8.91 4.19
N ALA A 228 3.73 -10.03 4.87
CA ALA A 228 3.97 -11.38 4.34
C ALA A 228 2.99 -12.38 4.97
N ASN A 229 1.83 -12.63 4.34
CA ASN A 229 0.84 -13.59 4.84
C ASN A 229 -0.16 -14.02 3.74
N LYS A 230 -1.14 -14.87 4.06
CA LYS A 230 -2.31 -15.09 3.19
C LYS A 230 -3.25 -13.88 3.22
N LEU A 231 -3.53 -13.34 2.03
CA LEU A 231 -4.49 -12.27 1.77
C LEU A 231 -5.56 -12.82 0.82
N TYR A 232 -6.83 -12.81 1.25
CA TYR A 232 -7.98 -13.36 0.52
C TYR A 232 -7.78 -14.77 -0.08
N GLY A 233 -6.98 -15.61 0.60
CA GLY A 233 -6.66 -17.00 0.22
C GLY A 233 -5.33 -17.18 -0.51
N CYS A 234 -4.89 -16.16 -1.25
CA CYS A 234 -3.60 -16.14 -1.96
C CYS A 234 -2.46 -15.82 -0.98
N TRP A 235 -1.25 -16.33 -1.20
CA TRP A 235 -0.08 -15.87 -0.44
C TRP A 235 0.45 -14.58 -1.05
N TYR A 236 0.70 -13.56 -0.22
CA TYR A 236 1.13 -12.23 -0.66
C TYR A 236 2.26 -11.67 0.21
N ILE A 237 3.25 -11.06 -0.44
CA ILE A 237 4.30 -10.25 0.16
C ILE A 237 4.24 -8.85 -0.45
N GLN A 238 4.28 -7.82 0.39
CA GLN A 238 4.60 -6.45 -0.01
C GLN A 238 5.59 -5.85 0.99
N ASN A 239 6.77 -5.47 0.51
CA ASN A 239 7.77 -4.75 1.29
C ASN A 239 7.95 -3.35 0.70
N ASP A 240 7.72 -2.32 1.51
CA ASP A 240 7.79 -0.92 1.10
C ASP A 240 9.02 -0.23 1.67
N TYR A 241 9.68 0.58 0.84
CA TYR A 241 10.91 1.26 1.20
C TYR A 241 10.99 2.68 0.64
N LEU A 242 11.89 3.48 1.22
CA LEU A 242 12.41 4.73 0.68
C LEU A 242 13.91 4.58 0.37
N ILE A 243 14.28 4.82 -0.88
CA ILE A 243 15.66 4.94 -1.35
C ILE A 243 15.87 6.42 -1.73
N ASP A 244 16.62 7.16 -0.92
CA ASP A 244 16.87 8.60 -1.10
C ASP A 244 15.58 9.42 -1.29
N ASN A 245 14.60 9.17 -0.42
CA ASN A 245 13.23 9.73 -0.42
C ASN A 245 12.35 9.38 -1.63
N ILE A 246 12.79 8.46 -2.50
CA ILE A 246 11.97 7.90 -3.58
C ILE A 246 11.40 6.57 -3.11
N GLY A 247 10.09 6.37 -3.27
CA GLY A 247 9.41 5.13 -2.93
C GLY A 247 9.89 3.97 -3.82
N TYR A 248 10.23 2.84 -3.20
CA TYR A 248 10.51 1.56 -3.83
C TYR A 248 9.60 0.49 -3.19
N VAL A 249 9.28 -0.58 -3.92
CA VAL A 249 8.48 -1.70 -3.43
C VAL A 249 9.01 -3.03 -3.97
N GLU A 250 8.80 -4.09 -3.19
CA GLU A 250 8.88 -5.48 -3.62
C GLU A 250 7.48 -6.10 -3.42
N LYS A 251 6.84 -6.59 -4.48
CA LYS A 251 5.57 -7.35 -4.41
C LYS A 251 5.75 -8.74 -4.98
N PHE A 252 5.25 -9.74 -4.27
CA PHE A 252 5.19 -11.13 -4.72
C PHE A 252 3.81 -11.71 -4.39
N LEU A 253 3.12 -12.24 -5.40
CA LEU A 253 1.77 -12.79 -5.26
C LEU A 253 1.76 -14.22 -5.84
N LEU A 254 1.31 -15.18 -5.03
CA LEU A 254 1.11 -16.57 -5.46
C LEU A 254 -0.38 -16.80 -5.73
N LEU A 255 -0.73 -16.99 -7.01
CA LEU A 255 -2.05 -17.46 -7.41
C LEU A 255 -1.98 -18.97 -7.64
N ARG A 256 -2.89 -19.70 -6.98
CA ARG A 256 -3.00 -21.16 -7.05
C ARG A 256 -4.10 -21.55 -8.02
N ASP A 257 -3.79 -22.46 -8.92
CA ASP A 257 -4.78 -23.23 -9.67
C ASP A 257 -5.20 -24.43 -8.80
N GLU A 258 -6.49 -24.55 -8.48
CA GLU A 258 -7.02 -25.65 -7.65
C GLU A 258 -7.29 -26.93 -8.44
N GLU A 259 -7.38 -26.87 -9.77
CA GLU A 259 -7.55 -28.06 -10.62
C GLU A 259 -6.20 -28.75 -10.89
N THR A 260 -5.15 -27.96 -11.16
CA THR A 260 -3.81 -28.50 -11.45
C THR A 260 -2.88 -28.51 -10.23
N ASN A 261 -3.22 -27.81 -9.14
CA ASN A 261 -2.36 -27.58 -7.96
C ASN A 261 -1.00 -26.91 -8.33
N GLN A 262 -0.96 -26.20 -9.45
CA GLN A 262 0.16 -25.35 -9.86
C GLN A 262 0.03 -23.94 -9.28
N THR A 263 1.14 -23.19 -9.29
CA THR A 263 1.21 -21.82 -8.78
C THR A 263 1.78 -20.87 -9.82
N GLU A 264 1.05 -19.80 -10.14
CA GLU A 264 1.60 -18.63 -10.82
C GLU A 264 2.19 -17.68 -9.76
N LEU A 265 3.51 -17.50 -9.79
CA LEU A 265 4.20 -16.46 -9.02
C LEU A 265 4.26 -15.18 -9.88
N LYS A 266 3.54 -14.13 -9.46
CA LYS A 266 3.67 -12.78 -10.03
C LYS A 266 4.64 -11.96 -9.19
N ILE A 267 5.51 -11.22 -9.87
CA ILE A 267 6.56 -10.39 -9.27
C ILE A 267 6.40 -8.96 -9.80
N VAL A 268 6.37 -7.96 -8.90
CA VAL A 268 6.52 -6.55 -9.24
C VAL A 268 7.52 -5.91 -8.28
N CYS A 269 8.70 -5.55 -8.77
CA CYS A 269 9.72 -4.84 -7.98
C CYS A 269 10.11 -3.54 -8.68
N GLY A 270 10.38 -2.49 -7.90
CA GLY A 270 10.82 -1.19 -8.42
C GLY A 270 10.18 0.02 -7.73
N PRO A 271 10.31 1.22 -8.32
CA PRO A 271 10.98 1.48 -9.58
C PRO A 271 12.50 1.40 -9.45
N PHE A 272 13.12 0.75 -10.43
CA PHE A 272 14.56 0.84 -10.67
C PHE A 272 14.89 2.02 -11.57
N LYS A 273 16.19 2.33 -11.70
CA LYS A 273 16.71 3.42 -12.54
C LYS A 273 17.78 2.86 -13.49
N ASP A 274 19.02 3.32 -13.32
CA ASP A 274 20.16 3.05 -14.19
C ASP A 274 20.60 1.56 -14.17
N ASP A 275 20.13 0.80 -13.18
CA ASP A 275 20.39 -0.64 -13.01
C ASP A 275 19.22 -1.56 -13.41
N PHE A 276 18.12 -1.01 -13.96
CA PHE A 276 16.90 -1.75 -14.30
C PHE A 276 17.15 -3.08 -15.05
N GLU A 277 17.95 -3.07 -16.11
CA GLU A 277 18.28 -4.28 -16.90
C GLU A 277 18.98 -5.36 -16.06
N THR A 278 19.83 -4.92 -15.11
CA THR A 278 20.54 -5.83 -14.20
C THR A 278 19.56 -6.43 -13.18
N GLN A 279 18.66 -5.63 -12.64
CA GLN A 279 17.66 -6.11 -11.66
C GLN A 279 16.58 -6.97 -12.31
N GLN A 280 16.23 -6.71 -13.58
CA GLN A 280 15.38 -7.60 -14.38
C GLN A 280 16.02 -8.97 -14.52
N PHE A 281 17.30 -9.04 -14.94
CA PHE A 281 18.03 -10.30 -15.04
C PHE A 281 18.12 -11.02 -13.68
N VAL A 282 18.50 -10.31 -12.61
CA VAL A 282 18.60 -10.85 -11.25
C VAL A 282 17.28 -11.44 -10.77
N LEU A 283 16.16 -10.72 -10.93
CA LEU A 283 14.84 -11.19 -10.51
C LEU A 283 14.37 -12.39 -11.33
N HIS A 284 14.64 -12.45 -12.65
CA HIS A 284 14.38 -13.64 -13.45
C HIS A 284 15.21 -14.84 -12.97
N GLN A 285 16.52 -14.70 -12.76
CA GLN A 285 17.35 -15.81 -12.26
C GLN A 285 16.92 -16.27 -10.87
N TRP A 286 16.54 -15.36 -9.98
CA TRP A 286 15.97 -15.67 -8.68
C TRP A 286 14.65 -16.43 -8.81
N ALA A 287 13.74 -15.99 -9.68
CA ALA A 287 12.43 -16.62 -9.88
C ALA A 287 12.53 -18.03 -10.49
N GLU A 288 13.42 -18.23 -11.47
CA GLU A 288 13.73 -19.55 -12.03
C GLU A 288 14.33 -20.48 -10.96
N LYS A 289 15.15 -19.96 -10.04
CA LYS A 289 15.65 -20.77 -8.92
C LYS A 289 14.56 -21.06 -7.88
N VAL A 290 13.66 -20.12 -7.59
CA VAL A 290 12.48 -20.39 -6.76
C VAL A 290 11.61 -21.50 -7.38
N LYS A 291 11.42 -21.47 -8.71
CA LYS A 291 10.74 -22.52 -9.48
C LYS A 291 11.43 -23.88 -9.34
N GLU A 292 12.72 -23.96 -9.66
CA GLU A 292 13.53 -25.19 -9.55
C GLU A 292 13.40 -25.83 -8.16
N LEU A 293 13.60 -25.04 -7.10
CA LEU A 293 13.53 -25.49 -5.70
C LEU A 293 12.12 -25.83 -5.21
N SER A 294 11.10 -25.32 -5.90
CA SER A 294 9.70 -25.68 -5.64
C SER A 294 9.30 -26.96 -6.39
N GLU A 295 10.03 -27.34 -7.44
CA GLU A 295 9.76 -28.53 -8.25
C GLU A 295 10.59 -29.76 -7.81
N GLU A 296 11.65 -29.58 -6.99
CA GLU A 296 12.44 -30.64 -6.28
C GLU A 296 11.60 -31.61 -5.42
#